data_AF-A0A2K9PPV8-F1
#
_entry.id   AF-A0A2K9PPV8-F1
#
_cell.length_a   1.000
_cell.length_b   1.000
_cell.length_c   1.000
_cell.angle_alpha   90.00
_cell.angle_beta   90.00
_cell.angle_gamma   90.00
#
_symmetry.space_group_name_H-M   'P 1'
#
loop_
_entity.id
_entity.type
_entity.pdbx_description
1 polymer ?
#
loop_
_entity_poly.entity_id
_entity_poly.type
_entity_poly.pdbx_seq_one_letter_code
_entity_poly.pdbx_strand_id
1 'polypeptide(L)'
;MKTQISIYRFTWLLLFTISLVNCSSTENESVNENPKTDNNQPDTESSISKIEISTLDNTSLSFGRVFPNYKGKRISMKIENTGNKELLISSINLPDGFTLSETFTQISLSPNSEIVLWVVFTPTMEQEYKGDIIVNSNANEGDGTIEVIGIGSTKTYDYDNNEYNIIKIGNHLWLKENFRGTHYLNGDPIPHSSFNDTALDEIYGKFYQYSEFIYWNSTLDRPSLGNGNQLIPGFTLPTNYHWNNLVDALGGSNVAGGKMKQTGISLWKTPNKGATNESGFTALPAGSTHNNIVYNLKTAAKFWSYKDDSDFPGDYAYSFILFSGSELSTLGKDHNSSFYSIRLVQ
;
A
#
# COMPACT_ATOMS: atom_id res chain seq x y z
N MET A 1 -20.70 -33.58 15.96
CA MET A 1 -19.30 -33.20 16.20
C MET A 1 -19.25 -31.70 16.42
N LYS A 2 -19.02 -31.26 17.66
CA LYS A 2 -18.88 -29.84 18.01
C LYS A 2 -17.39 -29.50 17.98
N THR A 3 -16.99 -28.53 17.17
CA THR A 3 -15.63 -28.00 17.17
C THR A 3 -15.67 -26.59 17.73
N GLN A 4 -14.92 -26.36 18.80
CA GLN A 4 -14.80 -25.09 19.50
C GLN A 4 -13.99 -24.07 18.70
N ILE A 5 -14.38 -22.80 18.78
CA ILE A 5 -13.57 -21.64 18.40
C ILE A 5 -13.12 -20.98 19.71
N SER A 6 -11.81 -20.95 19.93
CA SER A 6 -11.16 -20.25 21.04
C SER A 6 -11.02 -18.77 20.69
N ILE A 7 -11.52 -17.89 21.55
CA ILE A 7 -11.33 -16.44 21.48
C ILE A 7 -10.32 -16.08 22.56
N TYR A 8 -9.13 -15.63 22.17
CA TYR A 8 -8.14 -15.07 23.09
C TYR A 8 -8.56 -13.65 23.50
N ARG A 9 -8.87 -13.45 24.78
CA ARG A 9 -8.96 -12.12 25.42
C ARG A 9 -7.70 -11.89 26.22
N PHE A 10 -6.91 -10.87 25.86
CA PHE A 10 -5.84 -10.35 26.69
C PHE A 10 -6.45 -9.43 27.76
N THR A 11 -6.34 -9.83 29.02
CA THR A 11 -6.70 -9.02 30.19
C THR A 11 -5.40 -8.70 30.91
N TRP A 12 -5.04 -7.41 30.99
CA TRP A 12 -3.92 -6.94 31.82
C TRP A 12 -4.34 -6.92 33.29
N LEU A 13 -3.65 -7.68 34.12
CA LEU A 13 -3.84 -7.72 35.58
C LEU A 13 -2.75 -6.86 36.25
N LEU A 14 -3.14 -5.74 36.86
CA LEU A 14 -2.26 -4.95 37.73
C LEU A 14 -2.23 -5.63 39.11
N LEU A 15 -1.04 -6.04 39.58
CA LEU A 15 -0.82 -6.55 40.93
C LEU A 15 -0.19 -5.45 41.79
N PHE A 16 -0.95 -4.96 42.77
CA PHE A 16 -0.46 -4.18 43.91
C PHE A 16 -0.05 -5.15 45.02
N THR A 17 1.20 -5.08 45.49
CA THR A 17 1.63 -5.77 46.71
C THR A 17 1.89 -4.76 47.82
N ILE A 18 1.05 -4.79 48.85
CA ILE A 18 1.29 -4.13 50.14
C ILE A 18 1.91 -5.17 51.07
N SER A 19 3.11 -4.91 51.57
CA SER A 19 3.70 -5.66 52.68
C SER A 19 3.79 -4.74 53.91
N LEU A 20 2.96 -5.04 54.90
CA LEU A 20 3.13 -4.56 56.26
C LEU A 20 4.09 -5.52 56.99
N VAL A 21 5.13 -4.97 57.63
CA VAL A 21 5.86 -5.67 58.68
C VAL A 21 5.95 -4.72 59.87
N ASN A 22 5.33 -5.15 60.98
CA ASN A 22 5.59 -4.62 62.30
C ASN A 22 6.45 -5.67 63.02
N CYS A 23 7.59 -5.26 63.58
CA CYS A 23 8.20 -6.02 64.66
C CYS A 23 8.95 -5.10 65.63
N SER A 24 8.71 -5.35 66.91
CA SER A 24 9.19 -4.64 68.08
C SER A 24 10.65 -4.95 68.42
N SER A 25 11.37 -3.98 68.98
CA SER A 25 11.81 -3.99 70.39
C SER A 25 12.83 -2.87 70.62
N THR A 26 12.76 -2.31 71.82
CA THR A 26 13.58 -1.21 72.33
C THR A 26 14.91 -1.71 72.86
N GLU A 27 16.01 -1.02 72.55
CA GLU A 27 17.17 -0.90 73.43
C GLU A 27 17.89 0.44 73.17
N ASN A 28 18.23 1.12 74.26
CA ASN A 28 18.90 2.41 74.30
C ASN A 28 20.42 2.22 74.15
N GLU A 29 21.04 2.92 73.19
CA GLU A 29 22.44 3.36 73.33
C GLU A 29 22.58 4.81 72.88
N SER A 30 23.16 5.62 73.76
CA SER A 30 23.48 7.03 73.57
C SER A 30 24.90 7.20 73.03
N VAL A 31 25.10 7.83 71.87
CA VAL A 31 26.38 8.51 71.54
C VAL A 31 26.12 9.77 70.69
N ASN A 32 26.94 10.77 70.98
CA ASN A 32 26.92 12.18 70.69
C ASN A 32 27.44 12.58 69.27
N GLU A 33 27.02 13.78 68.82
CA GLU A 33 27.62 14.69 67.81
C GLU A 33 27.70 14.28 66.33
N ASN A 34 26.91 14.95 65.47
CA ASN A 34 27.28 16.19 64.76
C ASN A 34 26.13 16.55 63.78
N PRO A 35 25.57 17.78 63.72
CA PRO A 35 24.61 18.11 62.68
C PRO A 35 25.39 18.23 61.36
N LYS A 36 25.34 17.18 60.54
CA LYS A 36 25.57 17.36 59.10
C LYS A 36 24.49 18.30 58.62
N THR A 37 24.91 19.52 58.25
CA THR A 37 24.12 20.39 57.38
C THR A 37 23.72 19.56 56.18
N ASP A 38 22.46 19.16 56.15
CA ASP A 38 21.82 18.61 54.98
C ASP A 38 21.72 19.78 53.99
N ASN A 39 22.75 19.91 53.14
CA ASN A 39 22.66 20.74 51.96
C ASN A 39 21.69 20.04 51.00
N ASN A 40 20.40 20.04 51.35
CA ASN A 40 19.31 19.91 50.39
C ASN A 40 19.31 21.20 49.58
N GLN A 41 20.30 21.34 48.71
CA GLN A 41 20.10 22.10 47.50
C GLN A 41 18.95 21.36 46.81
N PRO A 42 17.79 22.00 46.55
CA PRO A 42 16.78 21.35 45.74
C PRO A 42 17.49 20.98 44.43
N ASP A 43 17.49 19.70 44.09
CA ASP A 43 17.88 19.26 42.75
C ASP A 43 17.01 20.08 41.79
N THR A 44 17.59 21.13 41.21
CA THR A 44 16.94 21.87 40.14
C THR A 44 16.86 20.88 39.01
N GLU A 45 15.69 20.24 38.84
CA GLU A 45 15.42 19.44 37.65
C GLU A 45 15.81 20.29 36.44
N SER A 46 16.72 19.76 35.63
CA SER A 46 17.16 20.43 34.43
C SER A 46 15.95 20.69 33.54
N SER A 47 15.83 21.92 33.03
CA SER A 47 14.76 22.30 32.11
C SER A 47 15.10 21.78 30.72
N ILE A 48 14.51 20.64 30.37
CA ILE A 48 14.83 19.84 29.18
C ILE A 48 13.68 19.94 28.19
N SER A 49 13.99 20.43 26.99
CA SER A 49 13.16 20.26 25.79
C SER A 49 13.78 19.11 24.99
N LYS A 50 13.12 17.95 24.96
CA LYS A 50 13.66 16.74 24.32
C LYS A 50 12.81 16.34 23.13
N ILE A 51 13.43 16.23 21.96
CA ILE A 51 12.76 15.85 20.72
C ILE A 51 12.98 14.36 20.40
N GLU A 52 11.91 13.68 20.04
CA GLU A 52 11.96 12.32 19.48
C GLU A 52 11.10 12.25 18.22
N ILE A 53 11.63 11.61 17.17
CA ILE A 53 10.91 11.38 15.91
C ILE A 53 10.65 9.88 15.76
N SER A 54 9.41 9.51 15.45
CA SER A 54 9.02 8.12 15.21
C SER A 54 8.25 7.96 13.89
N THR A 55 8.46 6.81 13.25
CA THR A 55 7.78 6.37 12.00
C THR A 55 7.32 4.92 12.16
N LEU A 56 6.65 4.38 11.15
CA LEU A 56 6.23 2.97 11.19
C LEU A 56 7.43 2.01 11.38
N ASP A 57 8.57 2.33 10.77
CA ASP A 57 9.77 1.47 10.74
C ASP A 57 10.89 1.97 11.68
N ASN A 58 10.64 3.05 12.45
CA ASN A 58 11.52 3.71 13.45
C ASN A 58 12.95 4.07 13.02
N THR A 59 13.34 3.82 11.78
CA THR A 59 14.72 3.99 11.29
C THR A 59 14.79 4.97 10.12
N SER A 60 13.75 5.01 9.30
CA SER A 60 13.64 5.93 8.17
C SER A 60 12.18 6.17 7.81
N LEU A 61 11.97 7.13 6.93
CA LEU A 61 10.71 7.37 6.25
C LEU A 61 10.83 6.87 4.79
N SER A 62 10.41 5.63 4.55
CA SER A 62 10.53 4.99 3.23
C SER A 62 9.25 5.08 2.40
N PHE A 63 9.31 5.82 1.30
CA PHE A 63 8.22 5.96 0.34
C PHE A 63 8.16 4.81 -0.67
N GLY A 64 9.21 4.01 -0.79
CA GLY A 64 9.33 3.00 -1.84
C GLY A 64 9.29 3.62 -3.24
N ARG A 65 8.71 2.90 -4.21
CA ARG A 65 8.61 3.35 -5.61
C ARG A 65 7.36 4.20 -5.82
N VAL A 66 7.51 5.36 -6.46
CA VAL A 66 6.44 6.27 -6.84
C VAL A 66 6.62 6.71 -8.29
N PHE A 67 5.53 6.72 -9.06
CA PHE A 67 5.57 7.10 -10.47
C PHE A 67 5.89 8.60 -10.62
N PRO A 68 6.87 8.99 -11.47
CA PRO A 68 7.24 10.39 -11.63
C PRO A 68 6.11 11.29 -12.17
N ASN A 69 6.05 12.52 -11.68
CA ASN A 69 5.09 13.55 -12.12
C ASN A 69 3.61 13.10 -12.07
N TYR A 70 3.28 12.26 -11.09
CA TYR A 70 1.92 11.82 -10.79
C TYR A 70 1.50 12.26 -9.38
N LYS A 71 0.41 11.70 -8.86
CA LYS A 71 -0.03 11.91 -7.47
C LYS A 71 1.11 11.53 -6.52
N GLY A 72 1.48 12.46 -5.63
CA GLY A 72 2.47 12.20 -4.59
C GLY A 72 1.98 11.15 -3.60
N LYS A 73 2.90 10.36 -3.05
CA LYS A 73 2.62 9.43 -1.93
C LYS A 73 2.86 10.18 -0.63
N ARG A 74 1.99 9.99 0.36
CA ARG A 74 2.14 10.59 1.70
C ARG A 74 2.38 9.53 2.77
N ILE A 75 3.27 9.81 3.71
CA ILE A 75 3.52 9.00 4.91
C ILE A 75 3.61 9.94 6.11
N SER A 76 3.09 9.51 7.25
CA SER A 76 3.15 10.26 8.50
C SER A 76 4.50 10.11 9.20
N MET A 77 5.00 11.21 9.75
CA MET A 77 6.06 11.23 10.77
C MET A 77 5.48 11.81 12.06
N LYS A 78 5.86 11.24 13.20
CA LYS A 78 5.43 11.71 14.51
C LYS A 78 6.60 12.40 15.20
N ILE A 79 6.35 13.56 15.81
CA ILE A 79 7.33 14.32 16.59
C ILE A 79 6.79 14.45 18.00
N GLU A 80 7.60 14.05 18.98
CA GLU A 80 7.23 13.99 20.39
C GLU A 80 8.16 14.88 21.21
N ASN A 81 7.59 15.58 22.19
CA ASN A 81 8.34 16.24 23.25
C ASN A 81 8.35 15.35 24.50
N THR A 82 9.42 14.60 24.73
CA THR A 82 9.58 13.72 25.90
C THR A 82 10.28 14.41 27.08
N GLY A 83 10.51 15.72 26.97
CA GLY A 83 11.11 16.56 28.01
C GLY A 83 10.08 17.13 28.99
N ASN A 84 10.56 17.96 29.91
CA ASN A 84 9.76 18.67 30.92
C ASN A 84 9.57 20.17 30.61
N LYS A 85 10.08 20.66 29.47
CA LYS A 85 9.96 22.03 28.96
C LYS A 85 9.28 22.06 27.60
N GLU A 86 8.64 23.18 27.26
CA GLU A 86 8.09 23.44 25.91
C GLU A 86 9.14 23.27 24.80
N LEU A 87 8.78 22.50 23.77
CA LEU A 87 9.52 22.32 22.53
C LEU A 87 8.90 23.20 21.44
N LEU A 88 9.71 24.08 20.87
CA LEU A 88 9.34 25.01 19.80
C LEU A 88 10.03 24.60 18.51
N ILE A 89 9.26 24.16 17.52
CA ILE A 89 9.75 23.82 16.19
C ILE A 89 9.61 25.04 15.29
N SER A 90 10.73 25.55 14.78
CA SER A 90 10.81 26.77 13.96
C SER A 90 10.74 26.49 12.47
N SER A 91 11.21 25.33 12.01
CA SER A 91 11.13 24.90 10.62
C SER A 91 11.47 23.42 10.48
N ILE A 92 11.13 22.83 9.34
CA ILE A 92 11.57 21.49 8.95
C ILE A 92 12.22 21.60 7.57
N ASN A 93 13.49 21.22 7.47
CA ASN A 93 14.16 21.09 6.18
C ASN A 93 13.89 19.70 5.61
N LEU A 94 13.50 19.66 4.33
CA LEU A 94 13.30 18.41 3.59
C LEU A 94 14.23 18.37 2.37
N PRO A 95 14.75 17.19 1.98
CA PRO A 95 15.47 17.01 0.73
C PRO A 95 14.58 17.23 -0.51
N ASP A 96 15.21 17.38 -1.67
CA ASP A 96 14.50 17.52 -2.95
C ASP A 96 13.53 16.34 -3.20
N GLY A 97 12.37 16.66 -3.76
CA GLY A 97 11.30 15.68 -4.04
C GLY A 97 10.36 15.41 -2.85
N PHE A 98 10.68 15.89 -1.65
CA PHE A 98 9.85 15.77 -0.45
C PHE A 98 9.30 17.12 0.00
N THR A 99 8.03 17.14 0.41
CA THR A 99 7.38 18.33 0.99
C THR A 99 6.52 17.95 2.19
N LEU A 100 6.09 18.93 2.98
CA LEU A 100 4.99 18.71 3.93
C LEU A 100 3.65 18.90 3.22
N SER A 101 2.62 18.22 3.72
CA SER A 101 1.24 18.41 3.26
C SER A 101 0.67 19.77 3.68
N GLU A 102 1.24 20.36 4.73
CA GLU A 102 0.76 21.60 5.35
C GLU A 102 1.94 22.53 5.66
N THR A 103 1.68 23.83 5.58
CA THR A 103 2.66 24.86 5.95
C THR A 103 2.40 25.34 7.37
N PHE A 104 3.46 25.64 8.11
CA PHE A 104 3.39 26.24 9.44
C PHE A 104 4.46 27.32 9.59
N THR A 105 4.27 28.24 10.54
CA THR A 105 5.27 29.23 10.92
C THR A 105 6.07 28.80 12.15
N GLN A 106 5.38 28.19 13.12
CA GLN A 106 5.97 27.62 14.33
C GLN A 106 5.00 26.58 14.91
N ILE A 107 5.53 25.50 15.48
CA ILE A 107 4.76 24.53 16.27
C ILE A 107 5.27 24.58 17.71
N SER A 108 4.35 24.67 18.68
CA SER A 108 4.65 24.54 20.10
C SER A 108 4.09 23.21 20.62
N LEU A 109 4.94 22.42 21.28
CA LEU A 109 4.60 21.18 21.95
C LEU A 109 4.87 21.31 23.45
N SER A 110 3.81 21.20 24.25
CA SER A 110 3.90 21.05 25.70
C SER A 110 4.71 19.79 26.07
N PRO A 111 5.24 19.71 27.31
CA PRO A 111 5.83 18.48 27.83
C PRO A 111 4.92 17.26 27.65
N ASN A 112 5.49 16.13 27.22
CA ASN A 112 4.81 14.86 26.97
C ASN A 112 3.66 14.95 25.95
N SER A 113 3.79 15.84 24.95
CA SER A 113 2.84 15.98 23.85
C SER A 113 3.49 15.66 22.50
N GLU A 114 2.64 15.39 21.50
CA GLU A 114 3.07 14.95 20.19
C GLU A 114 2.30 15.66 19.06
N ILE A 115 2.89 15.64 17.86
CA ILE A 115 2.24 16.02 16.62
C ILE A 115 2.54 15.00 15.52
N VAL A 116 1.56 14.77 14.65
CA VAL A 116 1.71 13.95 13.45
C VAL A 116 1.70 14.87 12.23
N LEU A 117 2.78 14.82 11.45
CA LEU A 117 2.92 15.56 10.20
C LEU A 117 2.94 14.59 9.01
N TRP A 118 2.40 15.03 7.88
CA TRP A 118 2.36 14.24 6.65
C TRP A 118 3.40 14.73 5.65
N VAL A 119 4.41 13.92 5.39
CA VAL A 119 5.42 14.16 4.35
C VAL A 119 4.91 13.57 3.04
N VAL A 120 5.06 14.31 1.95
CA VAL A 120 4.64 13.95 0.59
C VAL A 120 5.88 13.79 -0.28
N PHE A 121 5.99 12.66 -0.98
CA PHE A 121 7.01 12.40 -1.99
C PHE A 121 6.41 12.47 -3.39
N THR A 122 6.94 13.36 -4.23
CA THR A 122 6.52 13.52 -5.63
C THR A 122 7.77 13.58 -6.53
N PRO A 123 8.31 12.43 -6.95
CA PRO A 123 9.49 12.41 -7.81
C PRO A 123 9.20 13.02 -9.17
N THR A 124 10.19 13.69 -9.77
CA THR A 124 10.09 14.27 -11.12
C THR A 124 10.83 13.45 -12.18
N MET A 125 11.75 12.59 -11.75
CA MET A 125 12.60 11.73 -12.60
C MET A 125 12.75 10.33 -12.01
N GLU A 126 13.12 9.36 -12.87
CA GLU A 126 13.48 8.00 -12.46
C GLU A 126 14.86 7.96 -11.80
N GLN A 127 14.89 8.06 -10.48
CA GLN A 127 16.10 8.01 -9.67
C GLN A 127 15.76 7.77 -8.19
N GLU A 128 16.77 7.48 -7.38
CA GLU A 128 16.67 7.50 -5.93
C GLU A 128 16.72 8.94 -5.40
N TYR A 129 15.84 9.25 -4.44
CA TYR A 129 15.82 10.49 -3.66
C TYR A 129 16.06 10.09 -2.21
N LYS A 130 17.11 10.62 -1.61
CA LYS A 130 17.54 10.28 -0.26
C LYS A 130 18.15 11.49 0.43
N GLY A 131 17.92 11.61 1.74
CA GLY A 131 18.57 12.59 2.59
C GLY A 131 17.96 12.59 3.99
N ASP A 132 18.24 13.64 4.75
CA ASP A 132 17.73 13.79 6.11
C ASP A 132 16.62 14.84 6.17
N ILE A 133 15.55 14.53 6.89
CA ILE A 133 14.58 15.52 7.37
C ILE A 133 15.13 16.08 8.67
N ILE A 134 15.31 17.40 8.74
CA ILE A 134 15.88 18.08 9.91
C ILE A 134 14.81 18.97 10.55
N VAL A 135 14.42 18.66 11.78
CA VAL A 135 13.46 19.42 12.58
C VAL A 135 14.22 20.46 13.41
N ASN A 136 14.22 21.71 12.94
CA ASN A 136 14.86 22.81 13.66
C ASN A 136 13.98 23.23 14.83
N SER A 137 14.53 23.12 16.04
CA SER A 137 13.79 23.41 17.27
C SER A 137 14.68 24.01 18.35
N ASN A 138 14.10 24.33 19.51
CA ASN A 138 14.81 24.69 20.73
C ASN A 138 15.19 23.47 21.59
N ALA A 139 15.13 22.24 21.06
CA ALA A 139 15.50 21.04 21.82
C ALA A 139 16.96 21.12 22.28
N ASN A 140 17.22 20.68 23.51
CA ASN A 140 18.57 20.56 24.07
C ASN A 140 18.97 19.09 24.29
N GLU A 141 18.05 18.15 24.11
CA GLU A 141 18.28 16.71 24.09
C GLU A 141 17.46 16.02 22.99
N GLY A 142 17.84 14.79 22.64
CA GLY A 142 17.16 13.99 21.63
C GLY A 142 17.71 14.20 20.21
N ASP A 143 17.09 13.53 19.24
CA ASP A 143 17.47 13.59 17.82
C ASP A 143 16.31 14.16 17.00
N GLY A 144 16.54 15.33 16.39
CA GLY A 144 15.59 16.01 15.52
C GLY A 144 15.75 15.64 14.05
N THR A 145 16.45 14.54 13.75
CA THR A 145 16.79 14.12 12.39
C THR A 145 16.20 12.76 12.09
N ILE A 146 15.73 12.56 10.86
CA ILE A 146 15.35 11.24 10.36
C ILE A 146 15.67 11.08 8.88
N GLU A 147 16.23 9.93 8.51
CA GLU A 147 16.50 9.59 7.11
C GLU A 147 15.17 9.43 6.34
N VAL A 148 15.10 9.98 5.14
CA VAL A 148 13.99 9.81 4.21
C VAL A 148 14.49 9.26 2.88
N ILE A 149 13.75 8.30 2.32
CA ILE A 149 14.10 7.65 1.05
C ILE A 149 12.85 7.40 0.19
N GLY A 150 13.00 7.60 -1.12
CA GLY A 150 11.98 7.30 -2.12
C GLY A 150 12.61 7.10 -3.49
N ILE A 151 11.97 6.31 -4.35
CA ILE A 151 12.47 6.02 -5.69
C ILE A 151 11.43 6.48 -6.70
N GLY A 152 11.81 7.41 -7.57
CA GLY A 152 11.05 7.68 -8.80
C GLY A 152 11.21 6.49 -9.74
N SER A 153 10.12 5.84 -10.16
CA SER A 153 10.20 4.68 -11.05
C SER A 153 8.93 4.50 -11.87
N THR A 154 9.09 4.10 -13.14
CA THR A 154 7.96 3.63 -13.97
C THR A 154 7.79 2.11 -13.88
N LYS A 155 8.36 1.47 -12.86
CA LYS A 155 8.31 0.02 -12.64
C LYS A 155 7.82 -0.31 -11.24
N THR A 156 7.23 -1.49 -11.12
CA THR A 156 6.87 -2.09 -9.83
C THR A 156 7.10 -3.59 -9.85
N TYR A 157 7.05 -4.19 -8.66
CA TYR A 157 7.34 -5.59 -8.44
C TYR A 157 6.27 -6.20 -7.55
N ASP A 158 5.96 -7.46 -7.79
CA ASP A 158 5.19 -8.27 -6.86
C ASP A 158 6.11 -8.98 -5.85
N TYR A 159 5.51 -9.80 -4.99
CA TYR A 159 6.24 -10.59 -4.01
C TYR A 159 7.27 -11.56 -4.64
N ASP A 160 6.99 -12.05 -5.84
CA ASP A 160 7.79 -13.02 -6.57
C ASP A 160 8.92 -12.38 -7.39
N ASN A 161 9.14 -11.06 -7.23
CA ASN A 161 10.09 -10.27 -8.00
C ASN A 161 9.79 -10.22 -9.50
N ASN A 162 8.55 -10.47 -9.93
CA ASN A 162 8.17 -10.18 -11.30
C ASN A 162 8.18 -8.66 -11.51
N GLU A 163 8.86 -8.20 -12.55
CA GLU A 163 8.90 -6.79 -12.92
C GLU A 163 7.74 -6.42 -13.84
N TYR A 164 7.08 -5.30 -13.56
CA TYR A 164 6.00 -4.75 -14.38
C TYR A 164 6.29 -3.30 -14.74
N ASN A 165 6.07 -2.93 -16.00
CA ASN A 165 6.12 -1.55 -16.44
C ASN A 165 4.77 -0.88 -16.14
N ILE A 166 4.81 0.39 -15.77
CA ILE A 166 3.64 1.20 -15.45
C ILE A 166 3.45 2.24 -16.55
N ILE A 167 2.19 2.43 -16.96
CA ILE A 167 1.80 3.44 -17.93
C ILE A 167 0.64 4.26 -17.36
N LYS A 168 0.59 5.55 -17.70
CA LYS A 168 -0.53 6.44 -17.34
C LYS A 168 -1.52 6.50 -18.49
N ILE A 169 -2.79 6.16 -18.22
CA ILE A 169 -3.90 6.37 -19.16
C ILE A 169 -4.98 7.17 -18.44
N GLY A 170 -5.30 8.35 -18.98
CA GLY A 170 -6.15 9.31 -18.30
C GLY A 170 -5.57 9.67 -16.92
N ASN A 171 -6.37 9.44 -15.88
CA ASN A 171 -6.04 9.81 -14.49
C ASN A 171 -5.57 8.63 -13.61
N HIS A 172 -5.32 7.46 -14.20
CA HIS A 172 -4.90 6.25 -13.48
C HIS A 172 -3.60 5.70 -14.04
N LEU A 173 -2.87 4.99 -13.20
CA LEU A 173 -1.71 4.21 -13.60
C LEU A 173 -2.12 2.75 -13.78
N TRP A 174 -1.64 2.12 -14.84
CA TRP A 174 -1.95 0.73 -15.18
C TRP A 174 -0.66 -0.06 -15.37
N LEU A 175 -0.69 -1.35 -15.03
CA LEU A 175 0.36 -2.25 -15.49
C LEU A 175 0.30 -2.41 -17.01
N LYS A 176 1.46 -2.48 -17.66
CA LYS A 176 1.57 -2.76 -19.10
C LYS A 176 1.54 -4.26 -19.41
N GLU A 177 1.85 -5.10 -18.43
CA GLU A 177 1.77 -6.56 -18.51
C GLU A 177 0.62 -7.12 -17.65
N ASN A 178 0.19 -8.35 -17.95
CA ASN A 178 -0.69 -9.10 -17.05
C ASN A 178 0.07 -9.46 -15.78
N PHE A 179 -0.62 -9.48 -14.65
CA PHE A 179 -0.06 -9.99 -13.40
C PHE A 179 0.37 -11.46 -13.55
N ARG A 180 1.56 -11.77 -13.03
CA ARG A 180 2.22 -13.09 -13.09
C ARG A 180 2.47 -13.69 -11.71
N GLY A 181 2.19 -12.95 -10.63
CA GLY A 181 2.50 -13.37 -9.28
C GLY A 181 1.73 -14.60 -8.83
N THR A 182 2.39 -15.41 -8.04
CA THR A 182 1.90 -16.62 -7.39
C THR A 182 1.75 -16.46 -5.89
N HIS A 183 2.16 -15.31 -5.35
CA HIS A 183 1.95 -14.93 -3.96
C HIS A 183 1.36 -13.53 -3.83
N TYR A 184 0.61 -13.33 -2.75
CA TYR A 184 0.25 -12.02 -2.25
C TYR A 184 1.48 -11.33 -1.64
N LEU A 185 1.42 -10.01 -1.42
CA LEU A 185 2.55 -9.26 -0.82
C LEU A 185 2.93 -9.69 0.60
N ASN A 186 2.04 -10.36 1.32
CA ASN A 186 2.36 -10.94 2.63
C ASN A 186 3.03 -12.32 2.53
N GLY A 187 3.24 -12.85 1.32
CA GLY A 187 3.86 -14.13 1.03
C GLY A 187 2.90 -15.33 0.98
N ASP A 188 1.60 -15.13 1.20
CA ASP A 188 0.63 -16.22 1.06
C ASP A 188 0.48 -16.64 -0.42
N PRO A 189 0.36 -17.94 -0.74
CA PRO A 189 0.19 -18.39 -2.11
C PRO A 189 -1.18 -18.01 -2.66
N ILE A 190 -1.23 -17.70 -3.96
CA ILE A 190 -2.43 -17.42 -4.73
C ILE A 190 -2.76 -18.65 -5.60
N PRO A 191 -3.90 -19.32 -5.39
CA PRO A 191 -4.42 -20.30 -6.33
C PRO A 191 -4.55 -19.72 -7.75
N HIS A 192 -4.00 -20.42 -8.73
CA HIS A 192 -3.97 -19.96 -10.12
C HIS A 192 -3.96 -21.14 -11.09
N SER A 193 -4.28 -20.83 -12.36
CA SER A 193 -4.14 -21.73 -13.49
C SER A 193 -3.09 -21.16 -14.45
N SER A 194 -2.38 -22.05 -15.13
CA SER A 194 -1.34 -21.74 -16.11
C SER A 194 -1.71 -22.33 -17.47
N PHE A 195 -0.92 -22.00 -18.49
CA PHE A 195 -1.03 -22.63 -19.81
C PHE A 195 -0.49 -24.06 -19.84
N ASN A 196 0.11 -24.56 -18.75
CA ASN A 196 0.98 -25.75 -18.75
C ASN A 196 2.10 -25.68 -19.80
N ASP A 197 2.50 -24.46 -20.18
CA ASP A 197 3.57 -24.12 -21.10
C ASP A 197 4.23 -22.84 -20.58
N THR A 198 5.47 -22.96 -20.10
CA THR A 198 6.21 -21.86 -19.48
C THR A 198 6.40 -20.68 -20.43
N ALA A 199 6.57 -20.92 -21.74
CA ALA A 199 6.73 -19.86 -22.72
C ALA A 199 5.43 -19.05 -22.89
N LEU A 200 4.27 -19.72 -22.79
CA LEU A 200 2.98 -19.02 -22.81
C LEU A 200 2.71 -18.27 -21.51
N ASP A 201 3.07 -18.84 -20.36
CA ASP A 201 2.99 -18.13 -19.06
C ASP A 201 3.85 -16.86 -19.05
N GLU A 202 5.04 -16.88 -19.65
CA GLU A 202 5.90 -15.69 -19.77
C GLU A 202 5.28 -14.60 -20.64
N ILE A 203 4.64 -14.99 -21.75
CA ILE A 203 4.01 -14.05 -22.69
C ILE A 203 2.70 -13.50 -22.12
N TYR A 204 1.79 -14.38 -21.71
CA TYR A 204 0.40 -14.04 -21.39
C TYR A 204 0.15 -13.86 -19.89
N GLY A 205 1.09 -14.28 -19.04
CA GLY A 205 0.90 -14.33 -17.60
C GLY A 205 0.07 -15.53 -17.15
N LYS A 206 -0.54 -15.43 -15.97
CA LYS A 206 -1.32 -16.49 -15.35
C LYS A 206 -2.81 -16.15 -15.31
N PHE A 207 -3.62 -17.14 -14.94
CA PHE A 207 -5.05 -16.98 -14.79
C PHE A 207 -5.48 -17.22 -13.36
N TYR A 208 -6.45 -16.46 -12.90
CA TYR A 208 -6.88 -16.44 -11.52
C TYR A 208 -8.39 -16.47 -11.46
N GLN A 209 -8.92 -17.19 -10.48
CA GLN A 209 -10.35 -17.19 -10.22
C GLN A 209 -10.77 -15.88 -9.56
N TYR A 210 -12.01 -15.45 -9.80
CA TYR A 210 -12.51 -14.21 -9.23
C TYR A 210 -12.50 -14.21 -7.69
N SER A 211 -12.84 -15.36 -7.09
CA SER A 211 -12.91 -15.57 -5.63
C SER A 211 -11.58 -15.43 -4.91
N GLU A 212 -10.45 -15.51 -5.61
CA GLU A 212 -9.14 -15.32 -4.98
C GLU A 212 -8.98 -13.88 -4.49
N PHE A 213 -9.53 -12.92 -5.25
CA PHE A 213 -9.31 -11.51 -4.96
C PHE A 213 -10.55 -10.79 -4.47
N ILE A 214 -11.74 -11.23 -4.84
CA ILE A 214 -12.99 -10.56 -4.47
C ILE A 214 -13.89 -11.54 -3.74
N TYR A 215 -14.28 -11.19 -2.53
CA TYR A 215 -15.27 -11.92 -1.74
C TYR A 215 -16.44 -11.01 -1.37
N TRP A 216 -17.56 -11.62 -1.01
CA TRP A 216 -18.68 -10.89 -0.45
C TRP A 216 -18.45 -10.57 1.03
N ASN A 217 -18.36 -9.29 1.37
CA ASN A 217 -18.29 -8.87 2.76
C ASN A 217 -19.70 -8.75 3.32
N SER A 218 -20.13 -9.77 4.07
CA SER A 218 -21.47 -9.84 4.67
C SER A 218 -21.75 -8.72 5.69
N THR A 219 -20.72 -8.12 6.28
CA THR A 219 -20.89 -7.00 7.24
C THR A 219 -21.18 -5.70 6.50
N LEU A 220 -20.57 -5.51 5.33
CA LEU A 220 -20.71 -4.30 4.53
C LEU A 220 -21.76 -4.43 3.42
N ASP A 221 -22.30 -5.63 3.21
CA ASP A 221 -23.27 -5.98 2.16
C ASP A 221 -22.79 -5.59 0.75
N ARG A 222 -21.51 -5.84 0.47
CA ARG A 222 -20.83 -5.49 -0.80
C ARG A 222 -19.60 -6.36 -1.06
N PRO A 223 -19.14 -6.50 -2.31
CA PRO A 223 -17.85 -7.13 -2.59
C PRO A 223 -16.68 -6.33 -1.99
N SER A 224 -15.68 -7.05 -1.52
CA SER A 224 -14.45 -6.50 -0.94
C SER A 224 -13.24 -7.30 -1.39
N LEU A 225 -12.07 -6.66 -1.39
CA LEU A 225 -10.82 -7.31 -1.74
C LEU A 225 -10.39 -8.31 -0.65
N GLY A 226 -10.27 -9.59 -1.03
CA GLY A 226 -9.86 -10.76 -0.23
C GLY A 226 -8.64 -10.55 0.63
N ASN A 227 -8.68 -11.07 1.85
CA ASN A 227 -7.56 -11.26 2.78
C ASN A 227 -6.71 -10.02 3.13
N GLY A 228 -7.12 -8.81 2.74
CA GLY A 228 -6.36 -7.59 3.02
C GLY A 228 -4.97 -7.54 2.36
N ASN A 229 -4.63 -8.53 1.52
CA ASN A 229 -3.30 -8.65 0.96
C ASN A 229 -3.25 -8.00 -0.42
N GLN A 230 -2.47 -6.92 -0.52
CA GLN A 230 -2.13 -6.31 -1.80
C GLN A 230 -1.37 -7.31 -2.68
N LEU A 231 -1.52 -7.20 -4.00
CA LEU A 231 -0.77 -8.01 -4.98
C LEU A 231 0.56 -7.34 -5.36
N ILE A 232 0.50 -6.02 -5.49
CA ILE A 232 1.61 -5.13 -5.82
C ILE A 232 1.42 -3.84 -5.00
N PRO A 233 2.48 -3.25 -4.42
CA PRO A 233 2.33 -2.07 -3.56
C PRO A 233 1.58 -0.93 -4.28
N GLY A 234 0.46 -0.49 -3.70
CA GLY A 234 -0.32 0.63 -4.22
C GLY A 234 -1.21 0.34 -5.44
N PHE A 235 -1.18 -0.88 -5.98
CA PHE A 235 -2.03 -1.30 -7.10
C PHE A 235 -3.18 -2.19 -6.61
N THR A 236 -4.32 -2.09 -7.28
CA THR A 236 -5.55 -2.83 -6.97
C THR A 236 -6.19 -3.45 -8.21
N LEU A 237 -7.18 -4.31 -8.02
CA LEU A 237 -8.03 -4.76 -9.11
C LEU A 237 -8.86 -3.61 -9.68
N PRO A 238 -9.08 -3.59 -10.99
CA PRO A 238 -9.89 -2.55 -11.62
C PRO A 238 -11.37 -2.77 -11.32
N THR A 239 -12.06 -1.69 -10.99
CA THR A 239 -13.52 -1.66 -10.94
C THR A 239 -14.06 -1.28 -12.31
N ASN A 240 -15.37 -1.38 -12.49
CA ASN A 240 -16.04 -0.80 -13.66
C ASN A 240 -15.76 0.72 -13.80
N TYR A 241 -15.58 1.43 -12.69
CA TYR A 241 -15.18 2.85 -12.72
C TYR A 241 -13.80 3.02 -13.36
N HIS A 242 -12.81 2.21 -12.97
CA HIS A 242 -11.47 2.27 -13.57
C HIS A 242 -11.51 1.98 -15.08
N TRP A 243 -12.23 0.92 -15.48
CA TRP A 243 -12.38 0.57 -16.90
C TRP A 243 -13.09 1.65 -17.70
N ASN A 244 -14.18 2.23 -17.19
CA ASN A 244 -14.90 3.31 -17.87
C ASN A 244 -14.00 4.55 -18.05
N ASN A 245 -13.26 4.96 -17.02
CA ASN A 245 -12.31 6.08 -17.14
C ASN A 245 -11.23 5.81 -18.19
N LEU A 246 -10.72 4.58 -18.26
CA LEU A 246 -9.77 4.19 -19.29
C LEU A 246 -10.42 4.29 -20.68
N VAL A 247 -11.61 3.73 -20.86
CA VAL A 247 -12.33 3.71 -22.14
C VAL A 247 -12.66 5.13 -22.61
N ASP A 248 -13.13 5.99 -21.71
CA ASP A 248 -13.46 7.38 -22.00
C ASP A 248 -12.21 8.17 -22.41
N ALA A 249 -11.09 7.99 -21.70
CA ALA A 249 -9.80 8.59 -22.06
C ALA A 249 -9.29 8.16 -23.45
N LEU A 250 -9.77 7.02 -23.97
CA LEU A 250 -9.40 6.50 -25.30
C LEU A 250 -10.42 6.85 -26.41
N GLY A 251 -11.47 7.60 -26.08
CA GLY A 251 -12.47 8.05 -27.05
C GLY A 251 -13.75 7.20 -27.08
N GLY A 252 -14.03 6.44 -26.03
CA GLY A 252 -15.26 5.68 -25.85
C GLY A 252 -15.19 4.24 -26.35
N SER A 253 -16.18 3.45 -25.94
CA SER A 253 -16.18 1.98 -26.10
C SER A 253 -16.12 1.49 -27.54
N ASN A 254 -16.47 2.35 -28.51
CA ASN A 254 -16.46 2.01 -29.92
C ASN A 254 -15.06 1.90 -30.53
N VAL A 255 -14.05 2.52 -29.92
CA VAL A 255 -12.68 2.59 -30.46
C VAL A 255 -11.60 2.22 -29.45
N ALA A 256 -11.92 2.29 -28.15
CA ALA A 256 -10.96 2.06 -27.07
C ALA A 256 -10.30 0.68 -27.16
N GLY A 257 -11.07 -0.37 -27.49
CA GLY A 257 -10.53 -1.72 -27.61
C GLY A 257 -9.43 -1.85 -28.66
N GLY A 258 -9.56 -1.17 -29.80
CA GLY A 258 -8.49 -1.06 -30.80
C GLY A 258 -7.22 -0.40 -30.24
N LYS A 259 -7.37 0.73 -29.54
CA LYS A 259 -6.25 1.47 -28.94
C LYS A 259 -5.56 0.77 -27.78
N MET A 260 -6.20 -0.23 -27.16
CA MET A 260 -5.66 -1.02 -26.05
C MET A 260 -4.90 -2.27 -26.50
N LYS A 261 -5.29 -2.88 -27.62
CA LYS A 261 -4.69 -4.14 -28.08
C LYS A 261 -3.29 -3.94 -28.59
N GLN A 262 -2.41 -4.91 -28.29
CA GLN A 262 -1.14 -5.04 -29.00
C GLN A 262 -1.37 -5.08 -30.53
N THR A 263 -0.52 -4.38 -31.27
CA THR A 263 -0.53 -4.34 -32.74
C THR A 263 -0.09 -5.65 -33.38
N GLY A 264 -0.51 -5.87 -34.63
CA GLY A 264 -0.08 -7.02 -35.43
C GLY A 264 -0.87 -8.31 -35.14
N ILE A 265 -0.43 -9.41 -35.73
CA ILE A 265 -1.16 -10.69 -35.75
C ILE A 265 -0.32 -11.89 -35.29
N SER A 266 0.85 -11.65 -34.67
CA SER A 266 1.69 -12.72 -34.12
C SER A 266 1.01 -13.42 -32.93
N LEU A 267 0.40 -12.61 -32.04
CA LEU A 267 -0.35 -13.09 -30.88
C LEU A 267 -1.86 -13.02 -31.11
N TRP A 268 -2.39 -11.93 -31.65
CA TRP A 268 -3.81 -11.80 -31.99
C TRP A 268 -4.15 -12.53 -33.30
N LYS A 269 -5.25 -13.29 -33.30
CA LYS A 269 -5.82 -13.88 -34.51
C LYS A 269 -6.30 -12.77 -35.44
N THR A 270 -6.12 -12.97 -36.75
CA THR A 270 -6.67 -12.08 -37.78
C THR A 270 -8.19 -11.89 -37.59
N PRO A 271 -8.74 -10.67 -37.76
CA PRO A 271 -8.08 -9.46 -38.31
C PRO A 271 -7.34 -8.56 -37.30
N ASN A 272 -7.39 -8.84 -36.00
CA ASN A 272 -7.01 -7.90 -34.94
C ASN A 272 -7.52 -6.47 -35.22
N LYS A 273 -8.81 -6.35 -35.52
CA LYS A 273 -9.44 -5.14 -36.07
C LYS A 273 -9.16 -3.92 -35.21
N GLY A 274 -8.71 -2.84 -35.85
CA GLY A 274 -8.48 -1.52 -35.23
C GLY A 274 -7.33 -1.47 -34.21
N ALA A 275 -6.49 -2.50 -34.10
CA ALA A 275 -5.42 -2.53 -33.11
C ALA A 275 -4.30 -1.54 -33.42
N THR A 276 -4.13 -0.51 -32.59
CA THR A 276 -3.07 0.51 -32.73
C THR A 276 -2.13 0.59 -31.54
N ASN A 277 -2.53 0.07 -30.37
CA ASN A 277 -1.81 0.20 -29.10
C ASN A 277 -1.42 1.64 -28.71
N GLU A 278 -2.12 2.66 -29.22
CA GLU A 278 -1.83 4.07 -28.92
C GLU A 278 -1.88 4.40 -27.43
N SER A 279 -2.64 3.63 -26.65
CA SER A 279 -2.72 3.82 -25.19
C SER A 279 -1.50 3.30 -24.42
N GLY A 280 -0.67 2.45 -25.04
CA GLY A 280 0.41 1.73 -24.37
C GLY A 280 -0.05 0.58 -23.46
N PHE A 281 -1.36 0.36 -23.28
CA PHE A 281 -1.93 -0.69 -22.42
C PHE A 281 -1.47 -2.11 -22.83
N THR A 282 -1.26 -2.33 -24.12
CA THR A 282 -0.67 -3.56 -24.70
C THR A 282 -1.43 -4.83 -24.27
N ALA A 283 -2.75 -4.87 -24.47
CA ALA A 283 -3.55 -6.05 -24.16
C ALA A 283 -3.15 -7.25 -25.03
N LEU A 284 -2.93 -8.39 -24.37
CA LEU A 284 -2.57 -9.66 -24.99
C LEU A 284 -3.77 -10.63 -24.97
N PRO A 285 -3.97 -11.43 -26.03
CA PRO A 285 -5.13 -12.28 -26.17
C PRO A 285 -4.99 -13.62 -25.44
N ALA A 286 -4.81 -13.57 -24.12
CA ALA A 286 -4.63 -14.75 -23.28
C ALA A 286 -5.88 -15.66 -23.25
N GLY A 287 -7.05 -15.12 -23.58
CA GLY A 287 -8.32 -15.82 -23.46
C GLY A 287 -8.70 -16.02 -21.99
N SER A 288 -9.05 -17.25 -21.64
CA SER A 288 -9.47 -17.66 -20.30
C SER A 288 -9.21 -19.14 -20.08
N THR A 289 -9.22 -19.60 -18.83
CA THR A 289 -9.23 -21.04 -18.53
C THR A 289 -10.41 -21.45 -17.66
N HIS A 290 -10.81 -22.70 -17.81
CA HIS A 290 -11.76 -23.35 -16.91
C HIS A 290 -11.43 -24.85 -16.91
N ASN A 291 -11.30 -25.45 -15.71
CA ASN A 291 -10.86 -26.84 -15.53
C ASN A 291 -9.58 -27.19 -16.32
N ASN A 292 -8.59 -26.29 -16.30
CA ASN A 292 -7.31 -26.41 -17.03
C ASN A 292 -7.42 -26.49 -18.56
N ILE A 293 -8.58 -26.14 -19.13
CA ILE A 293 -8.77 -25.99 -20.58
C ILE A 293 -8.72 -24.50 -20.92
N VAL A 294 -7.88 -24.15 -21.89
CA VAL A 294 -7.75 -22.78 -22.39
C VAL A 294 -8.79 -22.52 -23.48
N TYR A 295 -9.51 -21.41 -23.35
CA TYR A 295 -10.53 -20.94 -24.29
C TYR A 295 -10.16 -19.56 -24.82
N ASN A 296 -10.50 -19.30 -26.09
CA ASN A 296 -10.33 -17.99 -26.74
C ASN A 296 -8.89 -17.45 -26.78
N LEU A 297 -7.89 -18.32 -26.66
CA LEU A 297 -6.49 -17.96 -26.87
C LEU A 297 -6.33 -17.36 -28.28
N LYS A 298 -5.57 -16.27 -28.37
CA LYS A 298 -5.39 -15.44 -29.58
C LYS A 298 -6.63 -14.69 -30.05
N THR A 299 -7.83 -14.96 -29.53
CA THR A 299 -9.06 -14.32 -30.03
C THR A 299 -9.66 -13.31 -29.06
N ALA A 300 -9.38 -13.41 -27.76
CA ALA A 300 -9.87 -12.48 -26.75
C ALA A 300 -8.81 -12.17 -25.68
N ALA A 301 -8.85 -10.95 -25.15
CA ALA A 301 -8.22 -10.59 -23.88
C ALA A 301 -9.35 -10.38 -22.86
N LYS A 302 -9.29 -11.09 -21.73
CA LYS A 302 -10.30 -11.03 -20.68
C LYS A 302 -9.65 -10.68 -19.35
N PHE A 303 -10.25 -9.73 -18.64
CA PHE A 303 -9.81 -9.29 -17.33
C PHE A 303 -10.97 -9.26 -16.35
N TRP A 304 -10.71 -9.61 -15.09
CA TRP A 304 -11.70 -9.40 -14.04
C TRP A 304 -11.94 -7.91 -13.77
N SER A 305 -13.18 -7.60 -13.43
CA SER A 305 -13.62 -6.32 -12.93
C SER A 305 -14.55 -6.54 -11.74
N TYR A 306 -14.79 -5.52 -10.94
CA TYR A 306 -15.84 -5.55 -9.94
C TYR A 306 -16.57 -4.22 -9.85
N LYS A 307 -17.71 -4.22 -9.16
CA LYS A 307 -18.48 -3.02 -8.85
C LYS A 307 -18.66 -2.97 -7.34
N ASP A 308 -18.38 -1.83 -6.73
CA ASP A 308 -18.62 -1.61 -5.30
C ASP A 308 -20.10 -1.25 -5.10
N ASP A 309 -20.97 -2.25 -5.27
CA ASP A 309 -22.40 -2.14 -5.01
C ASP A 309 -22.97 -3.44 -4.42
N SER A 310 -24.20 -3.38 -3.94
CA SER A 310 -24.90 -4.53 -3.34
C SER A 310 -25.34 -5.58 -4.36
N ASP A 311 -25.21 -5.31 -5.67
CA ASP A 311 -25.55 -6.23 -6.75
C ASP A 311 -24.40 -7.22 -6.99
N PHE A 312 -24.16 -8.12 -6.04
CA PHE A 312 -23.23 -9.22 -6.27
C PHE A 312 -23.91 -10.32 -7.09
N PRO A 313 -23.46 -10.56 -8.32
CA PRO A 313 -24.21 -11.42 -9.20
C PRO A 313 -23.85 -12.88 -8.92
N GLY A 314 -24.35 -13.49 -7.83
CA GLY A 314 -24.26 -14.94 -7.53
C GLY A 314 -23.10 -15.70 -8.19
N ASP A 315 -23.42 -16.49 -9.23
CA ASP A 315 -22.49 -17.35 -10.01
C ASP A 315 -21.67 -16.62 -11.09
N TYR A 316 -21.71 -15.29 -11.11
CA TYR A 316 -21.09 -14.43 -12.11
C TYR A 316 -20.16 -13.39 -11.46
N ALA A 317 -19.29 -12.82 -12.28
CA ALA A 317 -18.38 -11.75 -11.94
C ALA A 317 -18.32 -10.76 -13.10
N TYR A 318 -18.02 -9.49 -12.81
CA TYR A 318 -17.85 -8.50 -13.87
C TYR A 318 -16.54 -8.75 -14.62
N SER A 319 -16.55 -8.50 -15.92
CA SER A 319 -15.39 -8.70 -16.78
C SER A 319 -15.21 -7.55 -17.75
N PHE A 320 -13.97 -7.34 -18.18
CA PHE A 320 -13.62 -6.47 -19.29
C PHE A 320 -13.01 -7.31 -20.40
N ILE A 321 -13.55 -7.17 -21.62
CA ILE A 321 -13.22 -8.05 -22.74
C ILE A 321 -12.89 -7.24 -24.00
N LEU A 322 -11.82 -7.66 -24.67
CA LEU A 322 -11.43 -7.20 -26.01
C LEU A 322 -11.39 -8.40 -26.96
N PHE A 323 -11.87 -8.22 -28.20
CA PHE A 323 -11.90 -9.28 -29.20
C PHE A 323 -11.03 -8.96 -30.43
N SER A 324 -10.45 -10.00 -31.03
CA SER A 324 -9.68 -9.92 -32.29
C SER A 324 -10.49 -9.35 -33.45
N GLY A 325 -11.78 -9.69 -33.56
CA GLY A 325 -12.65 -9.25 -34.66
C GLY A 325 -13.21 -7.84 -34.54
N SER A 326 -12.90 -7.13 -33.44
CA SER A 326 -13.55 -5.87 -33.09
C SER A 326 -12.59 -4.86 -32.49
N GLU A 327 -12.89 -3.58 -32.66
CA GLU A 327 -12.23 -2.46 -31.98
C GLU A 327 -12.99 -2.01 -30.73
N LEU A 328 -14.14 -2.64 -30.45
CA LEU A 328 -14.94 -2.39 -29.26
C LEU A 328 -14.22 -2.86 -27.99
N SER A 329 -14.48 -2.16 -26.89
CA SER A 329 -14.27 -2.65 -25.53
C SER A 329 -15.60 -2.98 -24.88
N THR A 330 -15.69 -4.10 -24.15
CA THR A 330 -16.94 -4.55 -23.54
C THR A 330 -16.77 -4.79 -22.05
N LEU A 331 -17.61 -4.13 -21.23
CA LEU A 331 -17.87 -4.56 -19.86
C LEU A 331 -19.02 -5.58 -19.88
N GLY A 332 -18.79 -6.73 -19.26
CA GLY A 332 -19.73 -7.84 -19.25
C GLY A 332 -19.84 -8.51 -17.89
N LYS A 333 -20.52 -9.66 -17.89
CA LYS A 333 -20.56 -10.59 -16.76
C LYS A 333 -20.23 -11.98 -17.30
N ASP A 334 -19.35 -12.70 -16.63
CA ASP A 334 -18.98 -14.08 -16.93
C ASP A 334 -19.07 -14.93 -15.66
N HIS A 335 -19.09 -16.25 -15.80
CA HIS A 335 -19.11 -17.15 -14.64
C HIS A 335 -17.88 -16.95 -13.76
N ASN A 336 -18.09 -16.78 -12.45
CA ASN A 336 -17.03 -16.56 -11.47
C ASN A 336 -16.11 -17.79 -11.25
N SER A 337 -16.47 -18.95 -11.82
CA SER A 337 -15.68 -20.18 -11.87
C SER A 337 -14.70 -20.24 -13.05
N SER A 338 -14.71 -19.24 -13.93
CA SER A 338 -13.66 -19.06 -14.93
C SER A 338 -12.38 -18.52 -14.28
N PHE A 339 -11.28 -18.59 -15.00
CA PHE A 339 -10.00 -18.00 -14.61
C PHE A 339 -9.53 -17.04 -15.70
N TYR A 340 -9.36 -15.76 -15.36
CA TYR A 340 -8.94 -14.70 -16.29
C TYR A 340 -7.59 -14.13 -15.88
N SER A 341 -6.91 -13.48 -16.82
CA SER A 341 -5.76 -12.66 -16.51
C SER A 341 -6.17 -11.47 -15.64
N ILE A 342 -5.24 -10.95 -14.86
CA ILE A 342 -5.44 -9.73 -14.07
C ILE A 342 -4.63 -8.59 -14.64
N ARG A 343 -5.25 -7.41 -14.67
CA ARG A 343 -4.58 -6.16 -15.01
C ARG A 343 -4.80 -5.13 -13.91
N LEU A 344 -3.76 -4.80 -13.16
CA LEU A 344 -3.89 -3.93 -11.98
C LEU A 344 -3.82 -2.45 -12.34
N VAL A 345 -4.43 -1.64 -11.48
CA VAL A 345 -4.58 -0.18 -11.60
C VAL A 345 -4.28 0.53 -10.28
N GLN A 346 -3.82 1.78 -10.34
CA GLN A 346 -3.56 2.69 -9.20
C GLN A 346 -4.21 4.07 -9.39
#